data_AF-A0A4U1D0J3-F1
#
_entry.id   AF-A0A4U1D0J3-F1
#
_cell.length_a   1.000
_cell.length_b   1.000
_cell.length_c   1.000
_cell.angle_alpha   90.00
_cell.angle_beta   90.00
_cell.angle_gamma   90.00
#
_symmetry.space_group_name_H-M   'P 1'
#
loop_
_entity.id
_entity.type
_entity.pdbx_description
1 polymer ?
#
loop_
_entity_poly.entity_id
_entity_poly.type
_entity_poly.pdbx_seq_one_letter_code
_entity_poly.pdbx_strand_id
1 'polypeptide(L)'
;MRKFLLFILLIVSLAVSPSASKAAVSGLNFNGQNNYINPKLAFDNSKPFTVQAELKLNQINTANNMHIVSNLDARKGFAISYRTSDNRLTFVSYNGDSATQSANSSNNIQANKWYRVTGVYNGTDLKLYIDGVLQQTEVLSGVSQKGIPPVFFGARPIGTGTSYTEPFKGELGEVKLWNKALTQAEVTNNNNTTNLVGYWVLDGLTTSTVYDQSINNNHGQAFNFLSNLGLSASNLTDMAIGMSWGNFTNANYELIQNGRTIYSGPNAQYTHQNLISDTLYSYTLKGKSANGESIPITKTFATKPGELSILQVPSALNFNAITLNGLEQKSYGSFNQKIIVKDTRKNRNGWKLVVKATPLKSTNSMRTFPTNKISLKPVSSITQTSGLVATKPTITNSTQFIDEEKKKLVSAGTNTGYGVYEITLPSQALELTLSPANTYVNSNGSALSYFTDLTWTIEEGA
;
A
#
# COMPACT_ATOMS: atom_id res chain seq x y z
N MET A 1 64.80 -1.07 -37.89
CA MET A 1 63.50 -1.07 -37.16
C MET A 1 63.18 0.36 -36.75
N ARG A 2 62.34 1.07 -37.51
CA ARG A 2 61.85 2.42 -37.16
C ARG A 2 60.40 2.28 -36.70
N LYS A 3 60.13 2.59 -35.42
CA LYS A 3 58.82 2.49 -34.77
C LYS A 3 57.93 3.66 -35.24
N PHE A 4 56.76 3.35 -35.79
CA PHE A 4 55.67 4.30 -36.02
C PHE A 4 54.98 4.62 -34.68
N LEU A 5 54.85 5.91 -34.35
CA LEU A 5 54.05 6.39 -33.23
C LEU A 5 52.65 6.74 -33.76
N LEU A 6 51.63 6.02 -33.28
CA LEU A 6 50.23 6.25 -33.62
C LEU A 6 49.67 7.34 -32.68
N PHE A 7 49.29 8.50 -33.22
CA PHE A 7 48.59 9.54 -32.46
C PHE A 7 47.09 9.20 -32.43
N ILE A 8 46.56 8.87 -31.25
CA ILE A 8 45.12 8.71 -31.01
C ILE A 8 44.53 10.11 -30.74
N LEU A 9 43.68 10.59 -31.65
CA LEU A 9 42.93 11.83 -31.52
C LEU A 9 41.73 11.59 -30.59
N LEU A 10 41.80 12.09 -29.36
CA LEU A 10 40.72 12.03 -28.37
C LEU A 10 39.69 13.13 -28.67
N ILE A 11 38.56 12.76 -29.28
CA ILE A 11 37.40 13.67 -29.44
C ILE A 11 36.69 13.74 -28.09
N VAL A 12 36.85 14.86 -27.37
CA VAL A 12 36.03 15.17 -26.19
C VAL A 12 34.69 15.69 -26.69
N SER A 13 33.64 14.86 -26.62
CA SER A 13 32.27 15.36 -26.82
C SER A 13 31.85 16.13 -25.56
N LEU A 14 31.63 17.44 -25.70
CA LEU A 14 30.92 18.23 -24.70
C LEU A 14 29.44 17.81 -24.75
N ALA A 15 29.07 16.87 -23.88
CA ALA A 15 27.67 16.60 -23.60
C ALA A 15 27.07 17.84 -22.92
N VAL A 16 26.22 18.57 -23.65
CA VAL A 16 25.31 19.55 -23.04
C VAL A 16 24.39 18.75 -22.13
N SER A 17 24.56 18.92 -20.82
CA SER A 17 23.65 18.34 -19.83
C SER A 17 22.24 18.82 -20.14
N PRO A 18 21.24 17.92 -20.27
CA PRO A 18 19.87 18.35 -20.47
C PRO A 18 19.47 19.22 -19.28
N SER A 19 18.94 20.41 -19.58
CA SER A 19 18.24 21.24 -18.60
C SER A 19 17.31 20.36 -17.79
N ALA A 20 17.37 20.45 -16.46
CA ALA A 20 16.50 19.70 -15.56
C ALA A 20 15.07 19.72 -16.11
N SER A 21 14.55 18.54 -16.49
CA SER A 21 13.17 18.41 -16.91
C SER A 21 12.30 18.91 -15.76
N LYS A 22 11.45 19.92 -16.01
CA LYS A 22 10.42 20.33 -15.05
C LYS A 22 9.70 19.05 -14.62
N ALA A 23 9.71 18.74 -13.32
CA ALA A 23 8.96 17.60 -12.79
C ALA A 23 7.53 17.67 -13.35
N ALA A 24 7.00 16.53 -13.83
CA ALA A 24 5.64 16.49 -14.33
C ALA A 24 4.71 17.02 -13.23
N VAL A 25 3.96 18.10 -13.53
CA VAL A 25 2.98 18.65 -12.61
C VAL A 25 1.92 17.58 -12.40
N SER A 26 1.86 17.04 -11.18
CA SER A 26 0.72 16.23 -10.72
C SER A 26 -0.36 17.20 -10.26
N GLY A 27 -1.62 16.89 -10.56
CA GLY A 27 -2.75 17.72 -10.19
C GLY A 27 -3.85 16.93 -9.49
N LEU A 28 -4.65 17.62 -8.69
CA LEU A 28 -5.90 17.11 -8.18
C LEU A 28 -7.01 17.29 -9.24
N ASN A 29 -7.77 16.24 -9.51
CA ASN A 29 -8.83 16.22 -10.52
C ASN A 29 -10.17 16.68 -9.95
N PHE A 30 -10.79 17.67 -10.59
CA PHE A 30 -12.10 18.23 -10.28
C PHE A 30 -13.15 17.70 -11.28
N ASN A 31 -14.26 17.20 -10.75
CA ASN A 31 -15.27 16.47 -11.52
C ASN A 31 -16.19 17.33 -12.41
N GLY A 32 -16.14 18.67 -12.33
CA GLY A 32 -17.06 19.53 -13.07
C GLY A 32 -18.49 19.53 -12.56
N GLN A 33 -18.71 19.12 -11.30
CA GLN A 33 -20.04 19.07 -10.68
C GLN A 33 -20.05 19.82 -9.35
N ASN A 34 -19.25 19.39 -8.39
CA ASN A 34 -19.34 19.87 -7.02
C ASN A 34 -18.01 19.84 -6.25
N ASN A 35 -16.90 19.44 -6.88
CA ASN A 35 -15.59 19.49 -6.22
C ASN A 35 -15.12 20.93 -6.07
N TYR A 36 -14.66 21.28 -4.87
CA TYR A 36 -14.01 22.56 -4.61
C TYR A 36 -13.07 22.45 -3.41
N ILE A 37 -12.12 23.38 -3.31
CA ILE A 37 -11.30 23.58 -2.12
C ILE A 37 -11.59 24.97 -1.54
N ASN A 38 -11.68 25.05 -0.22
CA ASN A 38 -11.88 26.27 0.52
C ASN A 38 -10.78 26.41 1.60
N PRO A 39 -9.80 27.32 1.43
CA PRO A 39 -8.80 27.64 2.47
C PRO A 39 -9.35 28.45 3.65
N LYS A 40 -10.64 28.79 3.65
CA LYS A 40 -11.28 29.70 4.62
C LYS A 40 -10.54 31.03 4.76
N LEU A 41 -9.86 31.43 3.70
CA LEU A 41 -9.14 32.68 3.59
C LEU A 41 -10.12 33.77 3.15
N ALA A 42 -10.29 34.77 4.00
CA ALA A 42 -10.91 36.03 3.64
C ALA A 42 -9.82 36.93 3.06
N PHE A 43 -9.92 37.28 1.77
CA PHE A 43 -8.87 38.02 1.06
C PHE A 43 -9.34 39.43 0.69
N ASP A 44 -8.58 40.45 1.10
CA ASP A 44 -8.82 41.86 0.75
C ASP A 44 -8.37 42.13 -0.69
N ASN A 45 -9.35 42.16 -1.59
CA ASN A 45 -9.12 42.42 -3.01
C ASN A 45 -9.17 43.92 -3.38
N SER A 46 -9.22 44.82 -2.41
CA SER A 46 -9.23 46.28 -2.66
C SER A 46 -7.85 46.88 -2.92
N LYS A 47 -6.79 46.10 -2.70
CA LYS A 47 -5.38 46.49 -2.86
C LYS A 47 -4.74 45.76 -4.03
N PRO A 48 -3.57 46.19 -4.51
CA PRO A 48 -2.85 45.44 -5.55
C PRO A 48 -2.57 43.99 -5.12
N PHE A 49 -2.86 43.03 -5.99
CA PHE A 49 -2.68 41.60 -5.72
C PHE A 49 -2.34 40.81 -6.97
N THR A 50 -1.92 39.56 -6.75
CA THR A 50 -1.70 38.58 -7.83
C THR A 50 -2.28 37.24 -7.43
N VAL A 51 -2.94 36.57 -8.36
CA VAL A 51 -3.40 35.19 -8.23
C VAL A 51 -2.82 34.37 -9.38
N GLN A 52 -2.31 33.18 -9.07
CA GLN A 52 -1.77 32.25 -10.06
C GLN A 52 -2.38 30.86 -9.85
N ALA A 53 -2.69 30.17 -10.95
CA ALA A 53 -3.04 28.77 -10.95
C ALA A 53 -2.29 28.01 -12.06
N GLU A 54 -1.74 26.85 -11.74
CA GLU A 54 -1.39 25.83 -12.74
C GLU A 54 -2.60 24.91 -12.93
N LEU A 55 -3.13 24.85 -14.16
CA LEU A 55 -4.38 24.16 -14.47
C LEU A 55 -4.31 23.40 -15.79
N LYS A 56 -5.09 22.32 -15.90
CA LYS A 56 -5.34 21.58 -17.13
C LYS A 56 -6.84 21.39 -17.32
N LEU A 57 -7.40 21.93 -18.40
CA LEU A 57 -8.81 21.74 -18.74
C LEU A 57 -9.02 20.36 -19.34
N ASN A 58 -9.98 19.56 -18.86
CA ASN A 58 -10.26 18.25 -19.47
C ASN A 58 -10.97 18.37 -20.82
N GLN A 59 -11.67 19.48 -21.03
CA GLN A 59 -12.47 19.76 -22.22
C GLN A 59 -12.56 21.26 -22.45
N ILE A 60 -12.71 21.64 -23.72
CA ILE A 60 -13.09 22.99 -24.19
C ILE A 60 -14.51 22.93 -24.77
N ASN A 61 -15.09 24.07 -25.17
CA ASN A 61 -16.47 24.17 -25.67
C ASN A 61 -17.51 23.61 -24.68
N THR A 62 -17.37 23.92 -23.39
CA THR A 62 -18.31 23.47 -22.36
C THR A 62 -19.62 24.25 -22.39
N ALA A 63 -20.70 23.68 -21.87
CA ALA A 63 -22.00 24.35 -21.81
C ALA A 63 -22.00 25.55 -20.84
N ASN A 64 -21.21 25.48 -19.77
CA ASN A 64 -21.14 26.50 -18.72
C ASN A 64 -19.71 26.98 -18.51
N ASN A 65 -19.58 28.24 -18.09
CA ASN A 65 -18.32 28.78 -17.56
C ASN A 65 -17.82 27.93 -16.40
N MET A 66 -16.50 27.97 -16.19
CA MET A 66 -15.85 27.27 -15.08
C MET A 66 -15.02 28.25 -14.27
N HIS A 67 -15.20 28.29 -12.95
CA HIS A 67 -14.36 29.07 -12.05
C HIS A 67 -13.22 28.21 -11.50
N ILE A 68 -11.98 28.65 -11.74
CA ILE A 68 -10.77 27.93 -11.33
C ILE A 68 -10.28 28.40 -9.96
N VAL A 69 -10.06 29.71 -9.80
CA VAL A 69 -9.82 30.35 -8.51
C VAL A 69 -10.75 31.53 -8.42
N SER A 70 -11.53 31.64 -7.36
CA SER A 70 -12.46 32.74 -7.15
C SER A 70 -12.30 33.35 -5.77
N ASN A 71 -12.50 34.66 -5.71
CA ASN A 71 -12.61 35.44 -4.49
C ASN A 71 -13.84 36.33 -4.65
N LEU A 72 -15.02 35.74 -4.40
CA LEU A 72 -16.31 36.33 -4.78
C LEU A 72 -17.34 36.22 -3.65
N ASP A 73 -18.13 37.28 -3.48
CA ASP A 73 -19.39 37.27 -2.72
C ASP A 73 -20.43 38.06 -3.52
N ALA A 74 -21.61 37.49 -3.75
CA ALA A 74 -22.68 38.09 -4.56
C ALA A 74 -22.17 38.73 -5.89
N ARG A 75 -21.24 38.05 -6.57
CA ARG A 75 -20.54 38.55 -7.77
C ARG A 75 -19.81 39.90 -7.55
N LYS A 76 -19.16 40.06 -6.41
CA LYS A 76 -18.21 41.14 -6.12
C LYS A 76 -16.86 40.54 -5.81
N GLY A 77 -15.82 41.00 -6.51
CA GLY A 77 -14.44 40.52 -6.36
C GLY A 77 -13.86 40.02 -7.66
N PHE A 78 -13.03 38.98 -7.63
CA PHE A 78 -12.31 38.49 -8.83
C PHE A 78 -12.40 36.98 -9.03
N ALA A 79 -12.08 36.54 -10.26
CA ALA A 79 -11.81 35.13 -10.55
C ALA A 79 -10.82 34.94 -11.70
N ILE A 80 -10.09 33.82 -11.65
CA ILE A 80 -9.58 33.15 -12.84
C ILE A 80 -10.65 32.16 -13.29
N SER A 81 -11.14 32.33 -14.52
CA SER A 81 -12.22 31.52 -15.07
C SER A 81 -11.89 31.03 -16.48
N TYR A 82 -12.57 29.97 -16.92
CA TYR A 82 -12.72 29.61 -18.32
C TYR A 82 -14.08 30.10 -18.82
N ARG A 83 -14.07 30.94 -19.85
CA ARG A 83 -15.26 31.50 -20.47
C ARG A 83 -15.63 30.73 -21.72
N THR A 84 -16.86 30.23 -21.78
CA THR A 84 -17.30 29.33 -22.85
C THR A 84 -17.70 30.02 -24.14
N SER A 85 -18.16 31.27 -24.07
CA SER A 85 -18.62 32.02 -25.24
C SER A 85 -17.56 32.18 -26.33
N ASP A 86 -16.27 32.16 -25.95
CA ASP A 86 -15.14 32.34 -26.86
C ASP A 86 -13.91 31.48 -26.52
N ASN A 87 -14.07 30.48 -25.65
CA ASN A 87 -13.05 29.51 -25.23
C ASN A 87 -11.75 30.13 -24.71
N ARG A 88 -11.86 31.13 -23.84
CA ARG A 88 -10.71 31.85 -23.27
C ARG A 88 -10.56 31.61 -21.78
N LEU A 89 -9.31 31.61 -21.32
CA LEU A 89 -9.00 31.82 -19.92
C LEU A 89 -9.08 33.32 -19.65
N THR A 90 -9.69 33.71 -18.54
CA THR A 90 -9.99 35.10 -18.22
C THR A 90 -9.65 35.41 -16.77
N PHE A 91 -9.06 36.57 -16.53
CA PHE A 91 -8.98 37.18 -15.21
C PHE A 91 -10.01 38.30 -15.15
N VAL A 92 -11.07 38.05 -14.39
CA VAL A 92 -12.28 38.88 -14.37
C VAL A 92 -12.46 39.52 -12.99
N SER A 93 -12.88 40.77 -13.00
CA SER A 93 -13.36 41.52 -11.85
C SER A 93 -14.87 41.74 -12.00
N TYR A 94 -15.62 41.52 -10.92
CA TYR A 94 -17.07 41.71 -10.84
C TYR A 94 -17.41 42.77 -9.80
N ASN A 95 -18.45 43.59 -10.05
CA ASN A 95 -18.91 44.67 -9.17
C ASN A 95 -20.35 44.51 -8.64
N GLY A 96 -20.93 43.31 -8.74
CA GLY A 96 -22.37 43.07 -8.77
C GLY A 96 -22.80 42.75 -10.20
N ASP A 97 -24.06 42.36 -10.43
CA ASP A 97 -24.51 41.72 -11.68
C ASP A 97 -24.43 42.54 -12.98
N SER A 98 -23.98 43.80 -12.93
CA SER A 98 -24.09 44.74 -14.04
C SER A 98 -22.78 45.17 -14.71
N ALA A 99 -21.60 45.09 -14.05
CA ALA A 99 -20.32 45.35 -14.73
C ALA A 99 -19.27 44.29 -14.43
N THR A 100 -18.75 43.70 -15.51
CA THR A 100 -17.59 42.82 -15.51
C THR A 100 -16.50 43.44 -16.36
N GLN A 101 -15.28 43.47 -15.83
CA GLN A 101 -14.08 43.85 -16.58
C GLN A 101 -13.15 42.66 -16.58
N SER A 102 -12.52 42.38 -17.71
CA SER A 102 -11.75 41.15 -17.88
C SER A 102 -10.55 41.34 -18.79
N ALA A 103 -9.39 40.87 -18.34
CA ALA A 103 -8.25 40.60 -19.20
C ALA A 103 -8.35 39.14 -19.69
N ASN A 104 -8.28 38.93 -21.00
CA ASN A 104 -8.56 37.63 -21.62
C ASN A 104 -7.32 37.06 -22.32
N SER A 105 -7.25 35.73 -22.39
CA SER A 105 -6.22 35.05 -23.17
C SER A 105 -6.48 35.22 -24.67
N SER A 106 -5.52 34.83 -25.51
CA SER A 106 -5.82 34.46 -26.89
C SER A 106 -6.78 33.25 -26.94
N ASN A 107 -7.46 33.05 -28.09
CA ASN A 107 -8.48 32.01 -28.29
C ASN A 107 -7.90 30.65 -28.73
N ASN A 108 -6.67 30.33 -28.32
CA ASN A 108 -5.95 29.10 -28.70
C ASN A 108 -5.78 28.13 -27.50
N ILE A 109 -6.67 28.21 -26.52
CA ILE A 109 -6.65 27.32 -25.36
C ILE A 109 -7.06 25.90 -25.81
N GLN A 110 -6.28 24.91 -25.39
CA GLN A 110 -6.44 23.51 -25.74
C GLN A 110 -6.81 22.69 -24.50
N ALA A 111 -7.70 21.71 -24.68
CA ALA A 111 -7.95 20.70 -23.65
C ALA A 111 -6.69 19.83 -23.44
N ASN A 112 -6.59 19.23 -22.26
CA ASN A 112 -5.54 18.30 -21.85
C ASN A 112 -4.11 18.87 -21.89
N LYS A 113 -3.97 20.20 -21.91
CA LYS A 113 -2.70 20.92 -21.81
C LYS A 113 -2.62 21.68 -20.49
N TRP A 114 -1.48 21.57 -19.81
CA TRP A 114 -1.17 22.37 -18.63
C TRP A 114 -0.86 23.82 -19.02
N TYR A 115 -1.45 24.76 -18.29
CA TYR A 115 -1.21 26.19 -18.39
C TYR A 115 -0.92 26.77 -17.01
N ARG A 116 0.02 27.71 -16.94
CA ARG A 116 0.18 28.59 -15.79
C ARG A 116 -0.51 29.91 -16.07
N VAL A 117 -1.61 30.17 -15.37
CA VAL A 117 -2.44 31.38 -15.55
C VAL A 117 -2.19 32.32 -14.39
N THR A 118 -1.81 33.56 -14.68
CA THR A 118 -1.57 34.58 -13.65
C THR A 118 -2.42 35.82 -13.91
N GLY A 119 -3.26 36.19 -12.95
CA GLY A 119 -4.00 37.44 -12.93
C GLY A 119 -3.32 38.44 -11.98
N VAL A 120 -2.99 39.63 -12.46
CA VAL A 120 -2.40 40.71 -11.67
C VAL A 120 -3.34 41.90 -11.67
N TYR A 121 -3.64 42.43 -10.48
CA TYR A 121 -4.29 43.72 -10.31
C TYR A 121 -3.31 44.68 -9.66
N ASN A 122 -2.96 45.78 -10.35
CA ASN A 122 -1.99 46.77 -9.86
C ASN A 122 -2.62 47.98 -9.15
N GLY A 123 -3.93 47.96 -8.92
CA GLY A 123 -4.70 49.10 -8.41
C GLY A 123 -5.47 49.85 -9.50
N THR A 124 -5.03 49.77 -10.77
CA THR A 124 -5.69 50.46 -11.91
C THR A 124 -6.09 49.50 -13.02
N ASP A 125 -5.29 48.47 -13.29
CA ASP A 125 -5.43 47.57 -14.43
C ASP A 125 -5.50 46.12 -13.97
N LEU A 126 -6.29 45.32 -14.69
CA LEU A 126 -6.21 43.87 -14.71
C LEU A 126 -5.23 43.44 -15.79
N LYS A 127 -4.32 42.53 -15.48
CA LYS A 127 -3.40 41.92 -16.43
C LYS A 127 -3.53 40.40 -16.36
N LEU A 128 -3.58 39.75 -17.51
CA LEU A 128 -3.57 38.30 -17.61
C LEU A 128 -2.29 37.83 -18.29
N TYR A 129 -1.62 36.86 -17.69
CA TYR A 129 -0.46 36.18 -18.25
C TYR A 129 -0.76 34.69 -18.40
N ILE A 130 -0.30 34.10 -19.50
CA ILE A 130 -0.33 32.65 -19.75
C ILE A 130 1.11 32.18 -19.94
N ASP A 131 1.53 31.20 -19.16
CA ASP A 131 2.87 30.64 -19.12
C ASP A 131 3.97 31.71 -18.90
N GLY A 132 3.62 32.80 -18.22
CA GLY A 132 4.49 33.94 -17.96
C GLY A 132 4.46 35.03 -19.02
N VAL A 133 3.74 34.85 -20.14
CA VAL A 133 3.63 35.84 -21.22
C VAL A 133 2.36 36.67 -21.06
N LEU A 134 2.49 38.01 -21.04
CA LEU A 134 1.35 38.94 -20.99
C LEU A 134 0.43 38.73 -22.20
N GLN A 135 -0.85 38.50 -21.95
CA GLN A 135 -1.88 38.35 -22.98
C GLN A 135 -2.64 39.66 -23.20
N GLN A 136 -3.13 40.27 -22.12
CA GLN A 136 -3.95 41.48 -22.18
C GLN A 136 -3.76 42.32 -20.91
N THR A 137 -3.84 43.64 -21.07
CA THR A 137 -4.05 44.62 -20.00
C THR A 137 -5.41 45.27 -20.22
N GLU A 138 -6.23 45.34 -19.17
CA GLU A 138 -7.56 45.94 -19.19
C GLU A 138 -7.66 46.96 -18.07
N VAL A 139 -8.09 48.19 -18.37
CA VAL A 139 -8.26 49.24 -17.36
C VAL A 139 -9.49 48.93 -16.52
N LEU A 140 -9.32 48.88 -15.20
CA LEU A 140 -10.41 48.66 -14.26
C LEU A 140 -11.12 50.00 -13.96
N SER A 141 -12.02 50.44 -14.84
CA SER A 141 -12.81 51.68 -14.65
C SER A 141 -14.14 51.40 -13.93
N GLY A 142 -14.42 52.14 -12.85
CA GLY A 142 -15.73 52.10 -12.18
C GLY A 142 -16.00 50.88 -11.27
N VAL A 143 -14.99 50.04 -11.00
CA VAL A 143 -15.12 48.90 -10.09
C VAL A 143 -14.26 49.12 -8.86
N SER A 144 -14.87 49.55 -7.76
CA SER A 144 -14.23 49.40 -6.45
C SER A 144 -14.39 47.94 -6.05
N GLN A 145 -13.36 47.11 -6.26
CA GLN A 145 -13.28 45.80 -5.60
C GLN A 145 -13.23 46.07 -4.09
N LYS A 146 -14.39 46.08 -3.43
CA LYS A 146 -14.50 46.42 -2.00
C LYS A 146 -15.19 45.27 -1.29
N GLY A 147 -14.37 44.37 -0.78
CA GLY A 147 -14.82 43.33 0.13
C GLY A 147 -13.67 42.45 0.58
N ILE A 148 -13.98 41.54 1.50
CA ILE A 148 -13.09 40.49 1.95
C ILE A 148 -13.77 39.14 1.70
N PRO A 149 -14.17 38.82 0.44
CA PRO A 149 -14.90 37.59 0.19
C PRO A 149 -14.02 36.36 0.44
N PRO A 150 -14.63 35.17 0.59
CA PRO A 150 -13.89 33.93 0.74
C PRO A 150 -13.21 33.53 -0.58
N VAL A 151 -12.04 32.91 -0.47
CA VAL A 151 -11.35 32.27 -1.59
C VAL A 151 -11.86 30.84 -1.80
N PHE A 152 -12.06 30.44 -3.05
CA PHE A 152 -12.43 29.09 -3.46
C PHE A 152 -11.61 28.64 -4.66
N PHE A 153 -11.25 27.35 -4.70
CA PHE A 153 -10.67 26.71 -5.88
C PHE A 153 -11.68 25.74 -6.47
N GLY A 154 -11.89 25.80 -7.78
CA GLY A 154 -12.71 24.87 -8.54
C GLY A 154 -14.22 25.15 -8.56
N ALA A 155 -14.70 26.25 -7.97
CA ALA A 155 -16.10 26.65 -8.06
C ALA A 155 -16.28 28.15 -7.79
N ARG A 156 -17.47 28.67 -8.14
CA ARG A 156 -17.95 29.99 -7.72
C ARG A 156 -18.89 29.87 -6.51
N PRO A 157 -18.62 30.53 -5.37
CA PRO A 157 -19.57 30.60 -4.27
C PRO A 157 -20.79 31.49 -4.60
N ILE A 158 -21.93 31.16 -3.99
CA ILE A 158 -23.18 31.92 -4.02
C ILE A 158 -23.51 32.35 -2.58
N GLY A 159 -23.82 33.64 -2.38
CA GLY A 159 -24.14 34.21 -1.06
C GLY A 159 -23.00 33.99 -0.05
N THR A 160 -23.34 33.59 1.17
CA THR A 160 -22.39 33.31 2.27
C THR A 160 -21.49 32.09 2.07
N GLY A 161 -21.47 31.50 0.86
CA GLY A 161 -20.58 30.40 0.50
C GLY A 161 -21.10 29.01 0.90
N THR A 162 -22.42 28.85 1.08
CA THR A 162 -23.09 27.56 1.35
C THR A 162 -23.61 26.87 0.08
N SER A 163 -23.56 27.53 -1.07
CA SER A 163 -23.98 27.00 -2.38
C SER A 163 -22.99 27.44 -3.45
N TYR A 164 -22.88 26.67 -4.54
CA TYR A 164 -21.85 26.87 -5.56
C TYR A 164 -22.39 26.67 -6.98
N THR A 165 -21.75 27.29 -7.96
CA THR A 165 -22.03 27.11 -9.39
C THR A 165 -20.75 27.23 -10.22
N GLU A 166 -20.87 26.99 -11.52
CA GLU A 166 -19.76 27.07 -12.50
C GLU A 166 -18.55 26.20 -12.07
N PRO A 167 -18.78 24.90 -11.76
CA PRO A 167 -17.75 24.01 -11.25
C PRO A 167 -16.66 23.76 -12.30
N PHE A 168 -15.41 23.68 -11.84
CA PHE A 168 -14.27 23.36 -12.68
C PHE A 168 -14.22 21.88 -13.03
N LYS A 169 -13.97 21.58 -14.31
CA LYS A 169 -13.71 20.23 -14.81
C LYS A 169 -12.31 20.15 -15.41
N GLY A 170 -11.36 19.63 -14.64
CA GLY A 170 -9.96 19.65 -14.99
C GLY A 170 -9.07 19.25 -13.84
N GLU A 171 -7.77 19.45 -13.99
CA GLU A 171 -6.79 19.27 -12.92
C GLU A 171 -6.21 20.61 -12.49
N LEU A 172 -5.99 20.78 -11.18
CA LEU A 172 -5.20 21.89 -10.62
C LEU A 172 -3.97 21.32 -9.93
N GLY A 173 -2.81 21.89 -10.25
CA GLY A 173 -1.52 21.46 -9.69
C GLY A 173 -0.98 22.43 -8.64
N GLU A 174 -1.06 23.73 -8.90
CA GLU A 174 -0.62 24.75 -7.95
C GLU A 174 -1.60 25.92 -7.93
N VAL A 175 -1.80 26.51 -6.75
CA VAL A 175 -2.45 27.81 -6.60
C VAL A 175 -1.59 28.68 -5.69
N LYS A 176 -1.35 29.93 -6.11
CA LYS A 176 -0.60 30.92 -5.34
C LYS A 176 -1.35 32.25 -5.31
N LEU A 177 -1.31 32.94 -4.17
CA LEU A 177 -1.95 34.23 -3.97
C LEU A 177 -0.97 35.18 -3.26
N TRP A 178 -0.83 36.40 -3.77
CA TRP A 178 0.01 37.45 -3.21
C TRP A 178 -0.81 38.70 -2.96
N ASN A 179 -0.51 39.43 -1.88
CA ASN A 179 -1.04 40.78 -1.61
C ASN A 179 -0.17 41.87 -2.27
N LYS A 180 0.40 41.54 -3.44
CA LYS A 180 1.29 42.38 -4.24
C LYS A 180 0.95 42.18 -5.71
N ALA A 181 0.96 43.27 -6.47
CA ALA A 181 1.01 43.18 -7.93
C ALA A 181 2.41 42.78 -8.39
N LEU A 182 2.54 41.58 -8.94
CA LEU A 182 3.81 41.10 -9.47
C LEU A 182 4.16 41.82 -10.78
N THR A 183 5.43 42.14 -10.94
CA THR A 183 5.99 42.62 -12.22
C THR A 183 6.10 41.49 -13.24
N GLN A 184 6.25 41.81 -14.52
CA GLN A 184 6.49 40.80 -15.57
C GLN A 184 7.67 39.86 -15.23
N ALA A 185 8.77 40.40 -14.71
CA ALA A 185 9.93 39.59 -14.32
C ALA A 185 9.61 38.63 -13.17
N GLU A 186 8.82 39.09 -12.20
CA GLU A 186 8.36 38.25 -11.08
C GLU A 186 7.34 37.19 -11.53
N VAL A 187 6.44 37.50 -12.46
CA VAL A 187 5.49 36.53 -13.03
C VAL A 187 6.24 35.44 -13.81
N THR A 188 7.29 35.80 -14.55
CA THR A 188 8.13 34.81 -15.25
C THR A 188 8.82 33.88 -14.24
N ASN A 189 9.29 34.43 -13.10
CA ASN A 189 9.92 33.66 -12.02
C ASN A 189 8.89 32.94 -11.13
N ASN A 190 8.63 31.66 -11.39
CA ASN A 190 7.64 30.87 -10.62
C ASN A 190 7.94 30.69 -9.13
N ASN A 191 9.17 30.98 -8.71
CA ASN A 191 9.68 30.69 -7.37
C ASN A 191 9.58 31.89 -6.42
N ASN A 192 8.89 32.97 -6.82
CA ASN A 192 8.72 34.14 -5.96
C ASN A 192 7.78 33.85 -4.77
N THR A 193 8.34 33.81 -3.57
CA THR A 193 7.61 33.62 -2.30
C THR A 193 7.43 34.92 -1.50
N THR A 194 7.94 36.04 -2.00
CA THR A 194 7.86 37.34 -1.32
C THR A 194 6.41 37.80 -1.25
N ASN A 195 5.91 38.15 -0.06
CA ASN A 195 4.53 38.64 0.15
C ASN A 195 3.44 37.66 -0.32
N LEU A 196 3.75 36.37 -0.20
CA LEU A 196 2.80 35.30 -0.47
C LEU A 196 1.77 35.25 0.67
N VAL A 197 0.48 35.24 0.31
CA VAL A 197 -0.64 35.04 1.22
C VAL A 197 -0.94 33.55 1.38
N GLY A 198 -0.77 32.77 0.31
CA GLY A 198 -0.83 31.31 0.38
C GLY A 198 -0.28 30.64 -0.88
N TYR A 199 0.23 29.43 -0.72
CA TYR A 199 0.72 28.56 -1.78
C TYR A 199 0.28 27.13 -1.51
N TRP A 200 -0.62 26.62 -2.34
CA TRP A 200 -1.14 25.27 -2.25
C TRP A 200 -0.63 24.45 -3.43
N VAL A 201 -0.02 23.31 -3.14
CA VAL A 201 0.31 22.29 -4.13
C VAL A 201 -0.76 21.21 -4.03
N LEU A 202 -1.47 20.99 -5.13
CA LEU A 202 -2.59 20.06 -5.22
C LEU A 202 -2.12 18.85 -6.01
N ASP A 203 -2.18 17.69 -5.40
CA ASP A 203 -1.86 16.42 -6.05
C ASP A 203 -2.96 15.38 -5.78
N GLY A 204 -2.81 14.20 -6.38
CA GLY A 204 -3.77 13.12 -6.19
C GLY A 204 -4.04 12.80 -4.72
N LEU A 205 -3.07 12.89 -3.82
CA LEU A 205 -3.26 12.54 -2.42
C LEU A 205 -4.12 13.57 -1.66
N THR A 206 -4.10 14.84 -2.06
CA THR A 206 -4.71 15.99 -1.36
C THR A 206 -6.25 16.08 -1.40
N THR A 207 -6.93 14.94 -1.25
CA THR A 207 -8.40 14.84 -1.37
C THR A 207 -9.17 15.29 -0.12
N SER A 208 -8.52 15.49 1.03
CA SER A 208 -9.14 15.98 2.28
C SER A 208 -8.65 17.36 2.69
N THR A 209 -7.34 17.49 2.94
CA THR A 209 -6.72 18.76 3.32
C THR A 209 -5.58 19.04 2.35
N VAL A 210 -5.45 20.30 1.93
CA VAL A 210 -4.34 20.79 1.11
C VAL A 210 -3.56 21.79 1.96
N TYR A 211 -2.30 21.49 2.25
CA TYR A 211 -1.48 22.35 3.07
C TYR A 211 -1.00 23.57 2.29
N ASP A 212 -1.12 24.71 2.96
CA ASP A 212 -0.47 25.96 2.56
C ASP A 212 1.01 25.85 2.90
N GLN A 213 1.86 25.92 1.88
CA GLN A 213 3.31 25.87 1.96
C GLN A 213 3.91 27.23 2.33
N SER A 214 3.10 28.28 2.42
CA SER A 214 3.51 29.58 2.94
C SER A 214 3.61 29.58 4.47
N ILE A 215 4.25 30.60 5.02
CA ILE A 215 4.34 30.80 6.47
C ILE A 215 2.98 31.09 7.14
N ASN A 216 1.93 31.38 6.36
CA ASN A 216 0.64 31.82 6.88
C ASN A 216 -0.32 30.68 7.25
N ASN A 217 -0.01 29.44 6.88
CA ASN A 217 -0.79 28.24 7.21
C ASN A 217 -2.30 28.34 6.84
N ASN A 218 -2.64 28.99 5.74
CA ASN A 218 -4.00 29.11 5.24
C ASN A 218 -4.48 27.81 4.57
N HIS A 219 -4.45 26.68 5.26
CA HIS A 219 -4.69 25.35 4.69
C HIS A 219 -6.08 25.21 4.03
N GLY A 220 -6.09 24.62 2.83
CA GLY A 220 -7.28 24.27 2.06
C GLY A 220 -8.02 23.07 2.63
N GLN A 221 -9.35 23.15 2.74
CA GLN A 221 -10.21 21.99 2.95
C GLN A 221 -10.85 21.60 1.62
N ALA A 222 -10.72 20.32 1.24
CA ALA A 222 -11.25 19.77 0.00
C ALA A 222 -12.62 19.13 0.22
N PHE A 223 -13.59 19.45 -0.64
CA PHE A 223 -14.99 19.04 -0.48
C PHE A 223 -15.48 18.23 -1.68
N ASN A 224 -16.32 17.24 -1.37
CA ASN A 224 -16.98 16.33 -2.34
C ASN A 224 -16.02 15.45 -3.16
N PHE A 225 -14.74 15.39 -2.79
CA PHE A 225 -13.79 14.43 -3.36
C PHE A 225 -14.06 13.02 -2.84
N LEU A 226 -13.59 12.04 -3.59
CA LEU A 226 -13.55 10.64 -3.15
C LEU A 226 -12.12 10.28 -2.78
N SER A 227 -11.95 9.34 -1.84
CA SER A 227 -10.63 8.77 -1.59
C SER A 227 -10.14 8.04 -2.83
N ASN A 228 -8.91 8.33 -3.23
CA ASN A 228 -8.24 7.69 -4.35
C ASN A 228 -7.10 6.76 -3.89
N LEU A 229 -7.07 6.42 -2.60
CA LEU A 229 -6.07 5.52 -2.05
C LEU A 229 -6.17 4.10 -2.61
N GLY A 230 -7.35 3.64 -3.04
CA GLY A 230 -7.48 2.35 -3.74
C GLY A 230 -7.08 1.13 -2.91
N LEU A 231 -7.43 1.11 -1.60
CA LEU A 231 -7.15 -0.02 -0.72
C LEU A 231 -7.77 -1.33 -1.25
N SER A 232 -6.92 -2.32 -1.48
CA SER A 232 -7.29 -3.64 -2.02
C SER A 232 -6.54 -4.76 -1.29
N ALA A 233 -7.12 -5.97 -1.31
CA ALA A 233 -6.47 -7.16 -0.76
C ALA A 233 -5.69 -7.92 -1.84
N SER A 234 -4.58 -8.51 -1.43
CA SER A 234 -3.71 -9.39 -2.21
C SER A 234 -3.23 -10.55 -1.34
N ASN A 235 -2.75 -11.64 -1.94
CA ASN A 235 -2.11 -12.76 -1.22
C ASN A 235 -2.90 -13.27 0.00
N LEU A 236 -4.23 -13.38 -0.11
CA LEU A 236 -5.08 -13.86 0.98
C LEU A 236 -4.74 -15.30 1.34
N THR A 237 -4.42 -15.52 2.61
CA THR A 237 -4.30 -16.85 3.22
C THR A 237 -5.35 -17.01 4.31
N ASP A 238 -5.35 -18.16 4.96
CA ASP A 238 -6.15 -18.44 6.14
C ASP A 238 -5.61 -17.77 7.41
N MET A 239 -4.41 -17.17 7.37
CA MET A 239 -3.78 -16.53 8.52
C MET A 239 -3.25 -15.13 8.22
N ALA A 240 -3.42 -14.64 6.99
CA ALA A 240 -2.84 -13.38 6.57
C ALA A 240 -3.69 -12.70 5.49
N ILE A 241 -3.66 -11.38 5.54
CA ILE A 241 -4.24 -10.52 4.53
C ILE A 241 -3.13 -9.60 4.03
N GLY A 242 -2.65 -9.85 2.81
CA GLY A 242 -1.86 -8.85 2.07
C GLY A 242 -2.78 -7.72 1.63
N MET A 243 -2.30 -6.49 1.72
CA MET A 243 -2.99 -5.30 1.27
C MET A 243 -2.06 -4.42 0.46
N SER A 244 -2.61 -3.77 -0.55
CA SER A 244 -1.91 -2.77 -1.35
C SER A 244 -2.84 -1.61 -1.69
N TRP A 245 -2.24 -0.46 -1.97
CA TRP A 245 -2.93 0.78 -2.29
C TRP A 245 -2.12 1.62 -3.29
N GLY A 246 -2.70 2.72 -3.75
CA GLY A 246 -2.07 3.65 -4.68
C GLY A 246 -0.81 4.26 -4.09
N ASN A 247 0.29 4.24 -4.85
CA ASN A 247 1.56 4.84 -4.48
C ASN A 247 1.57 6.32 -4.88
N PHE A 248 1.70 7.21 -3.90
CA PHE A 248 1.74 8.66 -4.07
C PHE A 248 3.13 9.18 -3.70
N THR A 249 3.65 10.09 -4.52
CA THR A 249 4.99 10.65 -4.35
C THR A 249 5.17 11.27 -2.96
N ASN A 250 6.22 10.88 -2.24
CA ASN A 250 6.56 11.39 -0.90
C ASN A 250 5.43 11.25 0.13
N ALA A 251 4.53 10.28 -0.05
CA ALA A 251 3.47 9.99 0.90
C ALA A 251 3.91 9.03 1.99
N ASN A 252 3.34 9.20 3.18
CA ASN A 252 3.30 8.21 4.24
C ASN A 252 1.86 7.76 4.45
N TYR A 253 1.70 6.51 4.86
CA TYR A 253 0.41 5.89 5.07
C TYR A 253 0.25 5.41 6.49
N GLU A 254 -0.99 5.40 6.95
CA GLU A 254 -1.41 4.82 8.20
C GLU A 254 -2.53 3.81 7.94
N LEU A 255 -2.31 2.55 8.31
CA LEU A 255 -3.31 1.50 8.23
C LEU A 255 -3.80 1.15 9.63
N ILE A 256 -5.11 1.25 9.83
CA ILE A 256 -5.77 1.12 11.12
C ILE A 256 -6.71 -0.08 11.06
N GLN A 257 -6.65 -0.94 12.07
CA GLN A 257 -7.60 -2.01 12.29
C GLN A 257 -8.18 -1.85 13.70
N ASN A 258 -9.51 -1.84 13.83
CA ASN A 258 -10.22 -1.69 15.10
C ASN A 258 -9.71 -0.51 15.96
N GLY A 259 -9.42 0.63 15.33
CA GLY A 259 -8.92 1.84 15.97
C GLY A 259 -7.43 1.83 16.36
N ARG A 260 -6.69 0.75 16.08
CA ARG A 260 -5.24 0.66 16.32
C ARG A 260 -4.46 0.70 15.02
N THR A 261 -3.43 1.51 14.97
CA THR A 261 -2.49 1.57 13.85
C THR A 261 -1.65 0.29 13.83
N ILE A 262 -1.80 -0.50 12.78
CA ILE A 262 -1.06 -1.75 12.55
C ILE A 262 0.11 -1.56 11.59
N TYR A 263 0.11 -0.46 10.84
CA TYR A 263 1.19 -0.07 9.95
C TYR A 263 1.26 1.45 9.82
N SER A 264 2.48 1.97 9.82
CA SER A 264 2.80 3.35 9.47
C SER A 264 4.10 3.39 8.67
N GLY A 265 4.09 4.05 7.52
CA GLY A 265 5.29 4.20 6.69
C GLY A 265 5.01 4.48 5.21
N PRO A 266 6.06 4.60 4.38
CA PRO A 266 5.95 5.04 2.99
C PRO A 266 5.60 3.91 2.00
N ASN A 267 5.75 2.63 2.38
CA ASN A 267 5.45 1.52 1.48
C ASN A 267 3.95 1.46 1.18
N ALA A 268 3.61 1.26 -0.08
CA ALA A 268 2.22 1.16 -0.56
C ALA A 268 1.61 -0.25 -0.42
N GLN A 269 2.19 -1.07 0.45
CA GLN A 269 1.77 -2.44 0.70
C GLN A 269 2.10 -2.86 2.13
N TYR A 270 1.26 -3.73 2.70
CA TYR A 270 1.45 -4.32 4.02
C TYR A 270 0.75 -5.67 4.12
N THR A 271 1.38 -6.64 4.77
CA THR A 271 0.76 -7.94 5.05
C THR A 271 0.47 -8.07 6.54
N HIS A 272 -0.81 -8.10 6.90
CA HIS A 272 -1.23 -8.38 8.26
C HIS A 272 -1.24 -9.88 8.50
N GLN A 273 -0.32 -10.36 9.35
CA GLN A 273 -0.09 -11.78 9.66
C GLN A 273 -0.82 -12.20 10.94
N ASN A 274 -0.83 -13.51 11.20
CA ASN A 274 -1.35 -14.13 12.44
C ASN A 274 -2.84 -13.83 12.70
N LEU A 275 -3.64 -13.82 11.65
CA LEU A 275 -5.09 -13.63 11.72
C LEU A 275 -5.83 -14.95 11.96
N ILE A 276 -7.04 -14.83 12.53
CA ILE A 276 -8.00 -15.94 12.60
C ILE A 276 -8.55 -16.19 11.19
N SER A 277 -8.58 -17.45 10.77
CA SER A 277 -9.18 -17.88 9.51
C SER A 277 -10.68 -17.63 9.44
N ASP A 278 -11.24 -17.63 8.22
CA ASP A 278 -12.69 -17.42 7.98
C ASP A 278 -13.28 -16.23 8.77
N THR A 279 -12.54 -15.13 8.85
CA THR A 279 -12.91 -13.96 9.67
C THR A 279 -12.82 -12.71 8.83
N LEU A 280 -13.88 -11.90 8.88
CA LEU A 280 -13.97 -10.60 8.23
C LEU A 280 -13.29 -9.55 9.11
N TYR A 281 -12.34 -8.81 8.54
CA TYR A 281 -11.64 -7.72 9.20
C TYR A 281 -11.92 -6.40 8.51
N SER A 282 -12.05 -5.32 9.29
CA SER A 282 -12.20 -3.94 8.78
C SER A 282 -10.87 -3.20 8.90
N TYR A 283 -10.50 -2.51 7.83
CA TYR A 283 -9.29 -1.70 7.73
C TYR A 283 -9.61 -0.31 7.22
N THR A 284 -9.06 0.71 7.87
CA THR A 284 -9.09 2.10 7.43
C THR A 284 -7.68 2.53 7.04
N LEU A 285 -7.51 3.04 5.83
CA LEU A 285 -6.24 3.57 5.33
C LEU A 285 -6.35 5.10 5.20
N LYS A 286 -5.30 5.79 5.64
CA LYS A 286 -5.07 7.22 5.44
C LYS A 286 -3.72 7.42 4.76
N GLY A 287 -3.60 8.47 3.95
CA GLY A 287 -2.34 8.93 3.38
C GLY A 287 -2.11 10.41 3.65
N LYS A 288 -0.83 10.76 3.83
CA LYS A 288 -0.36 12.12 4.12
C LYS A 288 0.95 12.39 3.41
N SER A 289 1.12 13.59 2.86
CA SER A 289 2.37 14.09 2.29
C SER A 289 2.67 15.49 2.81
N ALA A 290 3.75 16.11 2.34
CA ALA A 290 4.02 17.52 2.59
C ALA A 290 2.95 18.46 1.99
N ASN A 291 2.23 18.01 0.95
CA ASN A 291 1.23 18.79 0.24
C ASN A 291 -0.15 18.70 0.89
N GLY A 292 -0.44 17.65 1.68
CA GLY A 292 -1.72 17.50 2.35
C GLY A 292 -2.08 16.08 2.73
N GLU A 293 -3.39 15.86 2.91
CA GLU A 293 -3.96 14.63 3.43
C GLU A 293 -5.08 14.11 2.52
N SER A 294 -5.18 12.79 2.45
CA SER A 294 -6.25 12.10 1.74
C SER A 294 -7.51 11.93 2.57
N ILE A 295 -8.66 11.82 1.92
CA ILE A 295 -9.86 11.25 2.56
C ILE A 295 -9.55 9.78 2.92
N PRO A 296 -9.83 9.34 4.17
CA PRO A 296 -9.64 7.94 4.55
C PRO A 296 -10.53 7.00 3.72
N ILE A 297 -10.04 5.80 3.43
CA ILE A 297 -10.86 4.73 2.86
C ILE A 297 -10.96 3.56 3.83
N THR A 298 -12.17 3.05 4.02
CA THR A 298 -12.42 1.85 4.83
C THR A 298 -12.87 0.70 3.94
N LYS A 299 -12.24 -0.47 4.10
CA LYS A 299 -12.58 -1.71 3.38
C LYS A 299 -12.59 -2.88 4.35
N THR A 300 -13.38 -3.90 4.01
CA THR A 300 -13.41 -5.16 4.73
C THR A 300 -12.87 -6.29 3.87
N PHE A 301 -12.04 -7.15 4.46
CA PHE A 301 -11.45 -8.31 3.80
C PHE A 301 -11.54 -9.54 4.70
N ALA A 302 -11.81 -10.71 4.11
CA ALA A 302 -11.88 -11.97 4.83
C ALA A 302 -10.63 -12.82 4.57
N THR A 303 -10.07 -13.41 5.62
CA THR A 303 -9.12 -14.51 5.49
C THR A 303 -9.82 -15.74 4.89
N LYS A 304 -9.05 -16.61 4.24
CA LYS A 304 -9.58 -17.89 3.72
C LYS A 304 -10.03 -18.82 4.86
N PRO A 305 -10.86 -19.83 4.58
CA PRO A 305 -11.12 -20.92 5.52
C PRO A 305 -9.83 -21.62 5.93
N GLY A 306 -9.72 -21.91 7.22
CA GLY A 306 -8.59 -22.66 7.76
C GLY A 306 -8.68 -24.15 7.49
N GLU A 307 -7.58 -24.85 7.75
CA GLU A 307 -7.43 -26.29 7.49
C GLU A 307 -6.71 -27.00 8.63
N LEU A 308 -6.87 -28.32 8.67
CA LEU A 308 -6.04 -29.23 9.46
C LEU A 308 -5.22 -30.08 8.50
N SER A 309 -3.90 -29.95 8.55
CA SER A 309 -3.03 -30.65 7.61
C SER A 309 -1.64 -30.95 8.19
N ILE A 310 -1.01 -31.95 7.60
CA ILE A 310 0.44 -32.18 7.72
C ILE A 310 1.07 -31.48 6.53
N LEU A 311 1.94 -30.50 6.80
CA LEU A 311 2.69 -29.80 5.75
C LEU A 311 4.00 -30.54 5.42
N GLN A 312 4.58 -31.22 6.40
CA GLN A 312 5.82 -31.95 6.24
C GLN A 312 5.94 -33.06 7.28
N VAL A 313 6.48 -34.21 6.89
CA VAL A 313 6.87 -35.31 7.78
C VAL A 313 8.13 -35.98 7.22
N PRO A 314 8.94 -36.64 8.06
CA PRO A 314 10.00 -37.50 7.58
C PRO A 314 9.46 -38.67 6.75
N SER A 315 10.11 -38.93 5.62
CA SER A 315 9.86 -40.11 4.78
C SER A 315 10.76 -41.30 5.15
N ALA A 316 10.58 -42.42 4.43
CA ALA A 316 11.11 -43.77 4.71
C ALA A 316 12.54 -43.81 5.28
N LEU A 317 12.73 -44.69 6.27
CA LEU A 317 13.90 -44.69 7.15
C LEU A 317 14.75 -45.93 6.97
N ASN A 318 16.06 -45.72 6.84
CA ASN A 318 17.06 -46.76 6.96
C ASN A 318 17.53 -46.83 8.41
N PHE A 319 17.67 -48.05 8.92
CA PHE A 319 18.32 -48.33 10.18
C PHE A 319 19.82 -48.47 9.95
N ASN A 320 20.63 -48.06 10.94
CA ASN A 320 22.06 -48.36 10.94
C ASN A 320 22.29 -49.88 10.82
N ALA A 321 23.32 -50.31 10.09
CA ALA A 321 23.66 -51.72 10.00
C ALA A 321 24.06 -52.25 11.39
N ILE A 322 23.68 -53.49 11.70
CA ILE A 322 24.06 -54.18 12.93
C ILE A 322 24.61 -55.58 12.61
N THR A 323 25.45 -56.10 13.51
CA THR A 323 25.95 -57.49 13.46
C THR A 323 25.19 -58.32 14.49
N LEU A 324 24.53 -59.40 14.06
CA LEU A 324 23.89 -60.33 15.00
C LEU A 324 24.96 -61.22 15.64
N ASN A 325 25.01 -61.25 16.97
CA ASN A 325 26.02 -61.96 17.75
C ASN A 325 25.41 -62.91 18.81
N GLY A 326 24.12 -63.26 18.67
CA GLY A 326 23.41 -64.06 19.66
C GLY A 326 22.91 -63.28 20.89
N LEU A 327 23.07 -61.96 20.92
CA LEU A 327 22.46 -61.05 21.91
C LEU A 327 21.44 -60.12 21.26
N GLU A 328 20.59 -59.48 22.07
CA GLU A 328 19.70 -58.42 21.61
C GLU A 328 20.52 -57.24 21.04
N GLN A 329 20.13 -56.78 19.86
CA GLN A 329 20.78 -55.69 19.16
C GLN A 329 19.81 -54.53 18.96
N LYS A 330 20.34 -53.31 19.06
CA LYS A 330 19.58 -52.07 18.80
C LYS A 330 20.16 -51.36 17.60
N SER A 331 19.28 -50.95 16.70
CA SER A 331 19.61 -50.04 15.61
C SER A 331 18.72 -48.82 15.66
N TYR A 332 19.22 -47.70 15.14
CA TYR A 332 18.51 -46.43 15.18
C TYR A 332 18.29 -45.88 13.77
N GLY A 333 17.09 -45.37 13.54
CA GLY A 333 16.76 -44.59 12.35
C GLY A 333 17.14 -43.13 12.55
N SER A 334 17.47 -42.44 11.46
CA SER A 334 17.78 -41.01 11.46
C SER A 334 16.71 -40.22 10.71
N PHE A 335 16.18 -39.18 11.34
CA PHE A 335 15.22 -38.26 10.72
C PHE A 335 15.96 -37.04 10.17
N ASN A 336 15.86 -36.80 8.85
CA ASN A 336 16.47 -35.65 8.18
C ASN A 336 15.48 -34.50 7.93
N GLN A 337 14.21 -34.70 8.27
CA GLN A 337 13.14 -33.72 8.12
C GLN A 337 12.41 -33.54 9.44
N LYS A 338 11.91 -32.32 9.66
CA LYS A 338 11.03 -31.99 10.77
C LYS A 338 9.59 -32.36 10.43
N ILE A 339 8.78 -32.59 11.45
CA ILE A 339 7.33 -32.73 11.27
C ILE A 339 6.71 -31.34 11.40
N ILE A 340 5.90 -30.94 10.44
CA ILE A 340 5.18 -29.65 10.43
C ILE A 340 3.69 -29.93 10.32
N VAL A 341 2.95 -29.54 11.35
CA VAL A 341 1.49 -29.64 11.42
C VAL A 341 0.89 -28.25 11.40
N LYS A 342 -0.23 -28.10 10.69
CA LYS A 342 -1.00 -26.87 10.62
C LYS A 342 -2.43 -27.15 11.08
N ASP A 343 -2.91 -26.38 12.05
CA ASP A 343 -4.34 -26.28 12.35
C ASP A 343 -4.75 -24.81 12.48
N THR A 344 -5.40 -24.29 11.45
CA THR A 344 -5.85 -22.89 11.38
C THR A 344 -7.36 -22.76 11.39
N ARG A 345 -8.09 -23.88 11.51
CA ARG A 345 -9.56 -23.90 11.48
C ARG A 345 -10.12 -22.97 12.56
N LYS A 346 -11.15 -22.20 12.22
CA LYS A 346 -11.85 -21.31 13.14
C LYS A 346 -12.64 -22.08 14.20
N ASN A 347 -13.36 -23.12 13.77
CA ASN A 347 -14.09 -24.03 14.64
C ASN A 347 -13.27 -25.32 14.78
N ARG A 348 -12.97 -25.73 16.01
CA ARG A 348 -11.96 -26.77 16.28
C ARG A 348 -12.45 -27.78 17.30
N ASN A 349 -12.25 -29.05 16.98
CA ASN A 349 -12.44 -30.17 17.91
C ASN A 349 -11.12 -30.71 18.47
N GLY A 350 -10.01 -29.98 18.25
CA GLY A 350 -8.65 -30.46 18.52
C GLY A 350 -8.08 -31.30 17.39
N TRP A 351 -6.84 -31.77 17.59
CA TRP A 351 -6.15 -32.67 16.66
C TRP A 351 -5.13 -33.54 17.38
N LYS A 352 -4.78 -34.66 16.77
CA LYS A 352 -3.69 -35.53 17.21
C LYS A 352 -2.85 -36.00 16.04
N LEU A 353 -1.53 -35.85 16.19
CA LEU A 353 -0.56 -36.43 15.29
C LEU A 353 -0.29 -37.87 15.72
N VAL A 354 -0.60 -38.81 14.83
CA VAL A 354 -0.37 -40.23 15.04
C VAL A 354 0.57 -40.78 13.99
N VAL A 355 1.34 -41.80 14.37
CA VAL A 355 2.28 -42.51 13.51
C VAL A 355 2.00 -44.00 13.57
N LYS A 356 2.20 -44.69 12.44
CA LYS A 356 2.25 -46.15 12.37
C LYS A 356 3.38 -46.58 11.45
N ALA A 357 4.16 -47.56 11.88
CA ALA A 357 5.13 -48.27 11.07
C ALA A 357 4.46 -49.48 10.43
N THR A 358 4.84 -49.81 9.19
CA THR A 358 4.58 -51.14 8.66
C THR A 358 5.45 -52.17 9.40
N PRO A 359 5.01 -53.44 9.49
CA PRO A 359 5.87 -54.50 10.02
C PRO A 359 7.23 -54.49 9.32
N LEU A 360 8.30 -54.70 10.10
CA LEU A 360 9.66 -54.67 9.60
C LEU A 360 9.82 -55.64 8.42
N LYS A 361 10.53 -55.22 7.39
CA LYS A 361 10.87 -56.02 6.21
C LYS A 361 12.39 -56.10 6.06
N SER A 362 12.88 -57.26 5.64
CA SER A 362 14.27 -57.41 5.17
C SER A 362 14.41 -56.94 3.72
N THR A 363 15.56 -56.39 3.34
CA THR A 363 15.82 -55.90 1.98
C THR A 363 15.78 -56.96 0.88
N ASN A 364 15.84 -58.24 1.22
CA ASN A 364 15.62 -59.36 0.29
C ASN A 364 14.12 -59.73 0.11
N SER A 365 13.21 -58.98 0.73
CA SER A 365 11.74 -59.11 0.62
C SER A 365 11.16 -60.48 1.00
N MET A 366 11.92 -61.34 1.69
CA MET A 366 11.51 -62.73 1.92
C MET A 366 10.74 -62.96 3.23
N ARG A 367 10.72 -62.01 4.20
CA ARG A 367 10.15 -62.23 5.54
C ARG A 367 9.60 -60.95 6.19
N THR A 368 8.43 -61.06 6.83
CA THR A 368 7.86 -60.05 7.75
C THR A 368 8.14 -60.44 9.19
N PHE A 369 8.59 -59.50 10.01
CA PHE A 369 8.90 -59.76 11.42
C PHE A 369 7.68 -59.58 12.34
N PRO A 370 7.70 -60.16 13.55
CA PRO A 370 6.69 -59.87 14.59
C PRO A 370 6.64 -58.38 14.95
N THR A 371 5.50 -57.92 15.44
CA THR A 371 5.31 -56.57 15.98
C THR A 371 6.10 -56.38 17.30
N ASN A 372 6.13 -55.14 17.83
CA ASN A 372 6.90 -54.74 19.00
C ASN A 372 8.42 -54.84 18.81
N LYS A 373 8.88 -54.43 17.62
CA LYS A 373 10.30 -54.31 17.28
C LYS A 373 10.71 -52.89 16.95
N ILE A 374 9.75 -52.08 16.52
CA ILE A 374 10.00 -50.68 16.13
C ILE A 374 9.35 -49.77 17.16
N SER A 375 10.17 -49.05 17.93
CA SER A 375 9.71 -48.07 18.92
C SER A 375 10.11 -46.66 18.56
N LEU A 376 9.31 -45.69 18.97
CA LEU A 376 9.57 -44.27 18.81
C LEU A 376 9.63 -43.58 20.17
N LYS A 377 10.71 -42.87 20.45
CA LYS A 377 10.88 -42.03 21.64
C LYS A 377 9.92 -40.82 21.60
N PRO A 378 9.55 -40.24 22.76
CA PRO A 378 8.77 -39.01 22.82
C PRO A 378 9.39 -37.88 21.98
N VAL A 379 8.54 -37.00 21.45
CA VAL A 379 9.03 -35.79 20.78
C VAL A 379 9.80 -34.92 21.78
N SER A 380 10.87 -34.27 21.32
CA SER A 380 11.78 -33.47 22.16
C SER A 380 11.30 -32.04 22.37
N SER A 381 10.68 -31.43 21.35
CA SER A 381 10.17 -30.07 21.43
C SER A 381 9.05 -29.81 20.43
N ILE A 382 8.21 -28.83 20.77
CA ILE A 382 7.19 -28.26 19.89
C ILE A 382 7.36 -26.74 19.87
N THR A 383 7.50 -26.20 18.66
CA THR A 383 7.70 -24.77 18.41
C THR A 383 6.62 -24.28 17.46
N GLN A 384 5.91 -23.22 17.85
CA GLN A 384 4.99 -22.55 16.95
C GLN A 384 5.79 -21.63 16.03
N THR A 385 5.62 -21.79 14.72
CA THR A 385 6.31 -20.98 13.70
C THR A 385 5.45 -19.86 13.14
N SER A 386 4.12 -20.05 13.11
CA SER A 386 3.15 -19.06 12.65
C SER A 386 1.81 -19.17 13.37
N GLY A 387 1.05 -18.08 13.41
CA GLY A 387 -0.30 -18.01 13.96
C GLY A 387 -0.40 -17.24 15.26
N LEU A 388 -1.64 -17.09 15.72
CA LEU A 388 -1.89 -16.51 17.03
C LEU A 388 -1.20 -17.37 18.09
N VAL A 389 -0.48 -16.72 19.01
CA VAL A 389 0.16 -17.41 20.12
C VAL A 389 -0.91 -18.21 20.87
N ALA A 390 -0.77 -19.54 20.81
CA ALA A 390 -1.68 -20.45 21.47
C ALA A 390 -0.90 -21.34 22.44
N THR A 391 -1.61 -21.86 23.43
CA THR A 391 -1.05 -22.88 24.32
C THR A 391 -0.53 -24.03 23.47
N LYS A 392 0.71 -24.46 23.74
CA LYS A 392 1.38 -25.49 22.96
C LYS A 392 0.60 -26.81 23.01
N PRO A 393 0.63 -27.61 21.93
CA PRO A 393 0.18 -29.00 21.97
C PRO A 393 0.90 -29.80 23.07
N THR A 394 0.24 -30.86 23.56
CA THR A 394 0.76 -31.76 24.59
C THR A 394 1.51 -32.93 23.95
N ILE A 395 2.62 -33.32 24.57
CA ILE A 395 3.47 -34.43 24.15
C ILE A 395 3.04 -35.71 24.88
N THR A 396 2.98 -36.83 24.18
CA THR A 396 2.94 -38.16 24.79
C THR A 396 4.32 -38.50 25.37
N ASN A 397 4.47 -38.49 26.69
CA ASN A 397 5.74 -38.64 27.39
C ASN A 397 6.17 -40.09 27.65
N SER A 398 5.96 -40.98 26.68
CA SER A 398 6.38 -42.39 26.77
C SER A 398 6.91 -42.89 25.43
N THR A 399 7.94 -43.74 25.46
CA THR A 399 8.35 -44.51 24.27
C THR A 399 7.26 -45.50 23.90
N GLN A 400 6.91 -45.61 22.62
CA GLN A 400 5.81 -46.46 22.14
C GLN A 400 6.26 -47.36 20.98
N PHE A 401 5.81 -48.61 20.96
CA PHE A 401 5.92 -49.47 19.77
C PHE A 401 4.92 -49.03 18.71
N ILE A 402 5.38 -48.77 17.48
CA ILE A 402 4.58 -48.15 16.42
C ILE A 402 4.22 -49.12 15.28
N ASP A 403 4.66 -50.37 15.35
CA ASP A 403 4.49 -51.40 14.31
C ASP A 403 3.26 -52.31 14.53
N GLU A 404 2.50 -52.11 15.60
CA GLU A 404 1.25 -52.83 15.89
C GLU A 404 0.02 -52.00 15.46
N GLU A 405 -0.14 -50.85 16.10
CA GLU A 405 -1.26 -49.93 15.92
C GLU A 405 -0.79 -48.48 15.81
N LYS A 406 -1.70 -47.58 15.44
CA LYS A 406 -1.41 -46.14 15.42
C LYS A 406 -1.10 -45.66 16.83
N LYS A 407 0.01 -44.94 16.99
CA LYS A 407 0.38 -44.32 18.27
C LYS A 407 0.35 -42.81 18.18
N LYS A 408 -0.22 -42.19 19.21
CA LYS A 408 -0.35 -40.74 19.36
C LYS A 408 0.92 -40.15 19.94
N LEU A 409 1.54 -39.20 19.23
CA LEU A 409 2.77 -38.53 19.68
C LEU A 409 2.50 -37.16 20.28
N VAL A 410 1.60 -36.41 19.65
CA VAL A 410 1.28 -35.03 19.99
C VAL A 410 -0.23 -34.86 19.86
N SER A 411 -0.82 -34.09 20.76
CA SER A 411 -2.24 -33.74 20.70
C SER A 411 -2.48 -32.29 21.10
N ALA A 412 -3.50 -31.69 20.51
CA ALA A 412 -4.00 -30.38 20.87
C ALA A 412 -5.51 -30.48 21.12
N GLY A 413 -5.97 -29.93 22.25
CA GLY A 413 -7.38 -29.70 22.50
C GLY A 413 -7.93 -28.51 21.71
N THR A 414 -9.22 -28.20 21.91
CA THR A 414 -9.97 -27.14 21.23
C THR A 414 -9.31 -25.75 21.36
N ASN A 415 -8.68 -25.46 22.50
CA ASN A 415 -8.07 -24.17 22.83
C ASN A 415 -6.53 -24.14 22.73
N THR A 416 -5.90 -25.20 22.22
CA THR A 416 -4.44 -25.33 22.14
C THR A 416 -4.01 -25.62 20.71
N GLY A 417 -2.75 -25.42 20.33
CA GLY A 417 -2.25 -25.89 19.03
C GLY A 417 -2.87 -25.21 17.80
N TYR A 418 -3.26 -23.94 17.91
CA TYR A 418 -3.72 -23.11 16.79
C TYR A 418 -2.52 -22.52 16.04
N GLY A 419 -2.45 -22.68 14.73
CA GLY A 419 -1.34 -22.20 13.89
C GLY A 419 -0.49 -23.32 13.30
N VAL A 420 0.77 -22.99 12.98
CA VAL A 420 1.74 -23.91 12.40
C VAL A 420 2.76 -24.30 13.45
N TYR A 421 2.96 -25.60 13.63
CA TYR A 421 3.83 -26.17 14.64
C TYR A 421 4.88 -27.06 14.00
N GLU A 422 6.12 -26.76 14.36
CA GLU A 422 7.25 -27.63 14.13
C GLU A 422 7.42 -28.58 15.33
N ILE A 423 7.43 -29.88 15.04
CA ILE A 423 7.56 -30.95 16.02
C ILE A 423 8.90 -31.65 15.78
N THR A 424 9.75 -31.64 16.80
CA THR A 424 11.13 -32.14 16.72
C THR A 424 11.26 -33.47 17.43
N LEU A 425 11.71 -34.50 16.73
CA LEU A 425 12.09 -35.79 17.32
C LEU A 425 13.52 -35.70 17.87
N PRO A 426 13.83 -36.38 19.00
CA PRO A 426 15.19 -36.44 19.51
C PRO A 426 16.13 -37.21 18.57
N SER A 427 17.44 -37.10 18.79
CA SER A 427 18.42 -38.00 18.15
C SER A 427 18.09 -39.46 18.46
N GLN A 428 18.27 -40.36 17.49
CA GLN A 428 17.98 -41.79 17.67
C GLN A 428 16.54 -42.03 18.20
N ALA A 429 15.57 -41.25 17.71
CA ALA A 429 14.18 -41.34 18.13
C ALA A 429 13.52 -42.66 17.70
N LEU A 430 13.83 -43.15 16.49
CA LEU A 430 13.34 -44.43 16.01
C LEU A 430 14.33 -45.53 16.38
N GLU A 431 13.89 -46.51 17.16
CA GLU A 431 14.71 -47.62 17.65
C GLU A 431 14.12 -48.94 17.15
N LEU A 432 14.96 -49.72 16.47
CA LEU A 432 14.71 -51.10 16.10
C LEU A 432 15.42 -52.02 17.10
N THR A 433 14.65 -52.89 17.75
CA THR A 433 15.16 -53.93 18.65
C THR A 433 15.07 -55.29 17.98
N LEU A 434 16.21 -55.94 17.79
CA LEU A 434 16.34 -57.25 17.14
C LEU A 434 16.80 -58.30 18.14
N SER A 435 15.97 -59.32 18.34
CA SER A 435 16.26 -60.44 19.24
C SER A 435 16.80 -61.66 18.47
N PRO A 436 17.80 -62.38 18.99
CA PRO A 436 18.36 -63.58 18.37
C PRO A 436 17.31 -64.66 18.04
N ALA A 437 16.25 -64.76 18.84
CA ALA A 437 15.21 -65.76 18.67
C ALA A 437 14.38 -65.55 17.39
N ASN A 438 14.24 -64.30 16.94
CA ASN A 438 13.27 -63.91 15.92
C ASN A 438 13.90 -63.09 14.78
N THR A 439 15.25 -63.01 14.69
CA THR A 439 15.96 -62.18 13.70
C THR A 439 16.77 -63.03 12.71
N TYR A 440 16.69 -62.71 11.42
CA TYR A 440 17.43 -63.40 10.35
C TYR A 440 18.62 -62.58 9.86
N VAL A 441 19.76 -63.24 9.61
CA VAL A 441 20.90 -62.73 8.82
C VAL A 441 20.89 -63.36 7.42
N ASN A 442 21.67 -62.81 6.49
CA ASN A 442 21.93 -63.48 5.21
C ASN A 442 22.58 -64.86 5.46
N SER A 443 22.30 -65.81 4.57
CA SER A 443 22.85 -67.19 4.65
C SER A 443 24.39 -67.26 4.65
N ASN A 444 25.05 -66.21 4.18
CA ASN A 444 26.51 -66.05 4.18
C ASN A 444 27.05 -65.27 5.39
N GLY A 445 26.22 -64.95 6.40
CA GLY A 445 26.62 -64.20 7.59
C GLY A 445 26.82 -62.69 7.38
N SER A 446 26.56 -62.17 6.18
CA SER A 446 26.67 -60.72 5.91
C SER A 446 25.53 -59.91 6.54
N ALA A 447 25.78 -58.63 6.78
CA ALA A 447 24.81 -57.70 7.36
C ALA A 447 23.54 -57.61 6.49
N LEU A 448 22.39 -57.79 7.13
CA LEU A 448 21.07 -57.61 6.50
C LEU A 448 20.56 -56.20 6.85
N SER A 449 20.09 -55.48 5.84
CA SER A 449 19.42 -54.20 6.06
C SER A 449 17.93 -54.43 6.29
N TYR A 450 17.35 -53.65 7.20
CA TYR A 450 15.94 -53.68 7.52
C TYR A 450 15.31 -52.33 7.21
N PHE A 451 14.06 -52.35 6.76
CA PHE A 451 13.30 -51.13 6.46
C PHE A 451 11.87 -51.23 6.99
N THR A 452 11.28 -50.07 7.22
CA THR A 452 9.87 -49.89 7.56
C THR A 452 9.36 -48.62 6.89
N ASP A 453 8.08 -48.62 6.55
CA ASP A 453 7.39 -47.44 6.04
C ASP A 453 6.65 -46.78 7.19
N LEU A 454 6.88 -45.49 7.40
CA LEU A 454 6.11 -44.71 8.36
C LEU A 454 4.94 -44.04 7.67
N THR A 455 3.74 -44.27 8.20
CA THR A 455 2.54 -43.51 7.87
C THR A 455 2.24 -42.53 8.97
N TRP A 456 2.24 -41.24 8.63
CA TRP A 456 1.87 -40.15 9.51
C TRP A 456 0.46 -39.70 9.18
N THR A 457 -0.40 -39.57 10.18
CA THR A 457 -1.75 -39.03 9.99
C THR A 457 -2.05 -37.98 11.04
N ILE A 458 -2.75 -36.93 10.60
CA ILE A 458 -3.34 -35.93 11.48
C ILE A 458 -4.82 -36.25 11.57
N GLU A 459 -5.30 -36.49 12.79
CA GLU A 459 -6.69 -36.86 13.04
C GLU A 459 -7.37 -35.75 13.84
N GLU A 460 -8.66 -35.54 13.60
CA GLU A 460 -9.47 -34.63 14.39
C GLU A 460 -9.77 -35.24 15.77
N GLY A 461 -9.77 -34.40 16.81
CA GLY A 461 -9.88 -34.82 18.20
C GLY A 461 -8.53 -34.97 18.90
N ALA A 462 -8.52 -34.75 20.22
CA ALA A 462 -7.31 -34.80 21.06
C ALA A 462 -6.83 -36.22 21.39
#